data_AF-E1QQH4-F1
#
_entry.id   AF-E1QQH4-F1
#
_cell.length_a   1.000
_cell.length_b   1.000
_cell.length_c   1.000
_cell.angle_alpha   90.00
_cell.angle_beta   90.00
_cell.angle_gamma   90.00
#
_symmetry.space_group_name_H-M   'P 1'
#
loop_
_entity.id
_entity.type
_entity.pdbx_description
1 polymer ?
#
loop_
_entity_poly.entity_id
_entity_poly.type
_entity_poly.pdbx_seq_one_letter_code
_entity_poly.pdbx_strand_id
1 'polypeptide(L)'
;MRLEVLVLLSLIIAFVVSWLFIPAWGVSGRNYYLRLMPWGFVVTFFGVTYVVPPPTVYLVSFFALDSALILIIWRRSAYALYLSALLAVLSLVMLIDTILFQQRYLQVRGFIIVPTPSGYVYIELPHNSFIGLPTYVLIVATAIAILNMLTRARWLGLRRWSLAEAVKEHGAPTAIEQALDRLGIPYTKTPDGIAVGNLLIKTEGNKILLSRRTEGDVIAGGSPGSNVEDTVAYAIYESIREALKGGTEVVEYAEE
;
A
#
# COMPACT_ATOMS: atom_id res chain seq x y z
N MET A 1 -7.34 -6.42 3.11
CA MET A 1 -6.56 -6.06 1.90
C MET A 1 -5.16 -5.61 2.35
N ARG A 2 -4.07 -5.86 1.61
CA ARG A 2 -2.73 -5.43 2.07
C ARG A 2 -2.63 -3.91 2.14
N LEU A 3 -2.05 -3.36 3.20
CA LEU A 3 -2.02 -1.91 3.45
C LEU A 3 -1.23 -1.18 2.34
N GLU A 4 -0.21 -1.82 1.80
CA GLU A 4 0.59 -1.37 0.65
C GLU A 4 -0.24 -1.15 -0.62
N VAL A 5 -1.28 -1.96 -0.81
CA VAL A 5 -2.20 -1.86 -1.95
C VAL A 5 -3.21 -0.73 -1.71
N LEU A 6 -3.64 -0.53 -0.46
CA LEU A 6 -4.50 0.58 -0.07
C LEU A 6 -3.79 1.93 -0.24
N VAL A 7 -2.49 2.01 0.04
CA VAL A 7 -1.67 3.21 -0.23
C VAL A 7 -1.72 3.55 -1.72
N LEU A 8 -1.47 2.58 -2.61
CA LEU A 8 -1.56 2.83 -4.06
C LEU A 8 -2.97 3.28 -4.49
N LEU A 9 -4.01 2.59 -4.00
CA LEU A 9 -5.40 2.97 -4.29
C LEU A 9 -5.69 4.41 -3.86
N SER A 10 -5.26 4.79 -2.66
CA SER A 10 -5.46 6.15 -2.12
C SER A 10 -4.76 7.20 -2.98
N LEU A 11 -3.56 6.91 -3.48
CA LEU A 11 -2.81 7.80 -4.36
C LEU A 11 -3.48 7.96 -5.73
N ILE A 12 -4.00 6.87 -6.31
CA ILE A 12 -4.72 6.93 -7.59
C ILE A 12 -6.02 7.72 -7.45
N ILE A 13 -6.76 7.54 -6.36
CA ILE A 13 -7.97 8.35 -6.09
C ILE A 13 -7.58 9.82 -5.92
N ALA A 14 -6.54 10.12 -5.13
CA ALA A 14 -6.04 11.48 -4.95
C ALA A 14 -5.59 12.10 -6.29
N PHE A 15 -4.96 11.32 -7.17
CA PHE A 15 -4.60 11.75 -8.52
C PHE A 15 -5.85 12.15 -9.33
N VAL A 16 -6.84 11.26 -9.44
CA VAL A 16 -8.05 11.53 -10.23
C VAL A 16 -8.81 12.74 -9.68
N VAL A 17 -9.00 12.80 -8.36
CA VAL A 17 -9.70 13.91 -7.71
C VAL A 17 -8.94 15.22 -7.89
N SER A 18 -7.63 15.23 -7.64
CA SER A 18 -6.83 16.45 -7.82
C SER A 18 -6.83 16.94 -9.26
N TRP A 19 -6.78 16.04 -10.25
CA TRP A 19 -6.75 16.40 -11.66
C TRP A 19 -8.06 17.02 -12.15
N LEU A 20 -9.20 16.68 -11.55
CA LEU A 20 -10.49 17.31 -11.89
C LEU A 20 -10.52 18.81 -11.58
N PHE A 21 -9.77 19.25 -10.56
CA PHE A 21 -9.79 20.64 -10.10
C PHE A 21 -8.53 21.42 -10.47
N ILE A 22 -7.40 20.75 -10.61
CA ILE A 22 -6.08 21.35 -10.82
C ILE A 22 -5.49 20.77 -12.11
N PRO A 23 -4.94 21.61 -13.02
CA PRO A 23 -4.32 21.09 -14.23
C PRO A 23 -3.08 20.25 -13.89
N ALA A 24 -2.90 19.12 -14.57
CA ALA A 24 -1.69 18.31 -14.43
C ALA A 24 -0.44 19.06 -14.94
N TRP A 25 -0.64 19.88 -15.97
CA TRP A 25 0.39 20.72 -16.55
C TRP A 25 -0.26 21.96 -17.16
N GLY A 26 0.46 23.07 -17.23
CA GLY A 26 -0.06 24.25 -17.89
C GLY A 26 1.00 25.24 -18.30
N VAL A 27 0.55 26.17 -19.14
CA VAL A 27 1.30 27.33 -19.62
C VAL A 27 0.49 28.57 -19.29
N SER A 28 1.13 29.56 -18.69
CA SER A 28 0.51 30.83 -18.33
C SER A 28 1.31 31.98 -18.95
N GLY A 29 0.62 32.86 -19.66
CA GLY A 29 1.16 34.07 -20.26
C GLY A 29 0.18 35.24 -20.15
N ARG A 30 0.58 36.41 -20.65
CA ARG A 30 -0.33 37.57 -20.69
C ARG A 30 -1.42 37.32 -21.74
N ASN A 31 -2.68 37.25 -21.31
CA ASN A 31 -3.86 36.95 -22.15
C ASN A 31 -3.83 35.56 -22.83
N TYR A 32 -3.01 34.64 -22.33
CA TYR A 32 -2.93 33.26 -22.80
C TYR A 32 -2.81 32.28 -21.64
N TYR A 33 -3.67 31.29 -21.60
CA TYR A 33 -3.61 30.19 -20.63
C TYR A 33 -3.84 28.88 -21.36
N LEU A 34 -2.99 27.89 -21.10
CA LEU A 34 -3.20 26.53 -21.55
C LEU A 34 -3.13 25.60 -20.34
N ARG A 35 -4.17 24.80 -20.14
CA ARG A 35 -4.33 23.95 -18.97
C ARG A 35 -4.66 22.53 -19.42
N LEU A 36 -3.84 21.57 -19.02
CA LEU A 36 -4.08 20.16 -19.26
C LEU A 36 -5.02 19.60 -18.18
N MET A 37 -6.28 19.48 -18.55
CA MET A 37 -7.35 18.92 -17.73
C MET A 37 -7.66 17.47 -18.14
N PRO A 38 -8.43 16.71 -17.34
CA PRO A 38 -8.80 15.32 -17.67
C PRO A 38 -9.60 15.17 -18.97
N TRP A 39 -10.18 16.25 -19.47
CA TRP A 39 -10.93 16.30 -20.73
C TRP A 39 -10.13 16.92 -21.89
N GLY A 40 -8.85 17.24 -21.69
CA GLY A 40 -7.94 17.72 -22.73
C GLY A 40 -7.29 19.06 -22.41
N PHE A 41 -6.71 19.67 -23.45
CA PHE A 41 -6.12 21.00 -23.37
C PHE A 41 -7.20 22.07 -23.43
N VAL A 42 -7.37 22.77 -22.32
CA VAL A 42 -8.18 23.99 -22.26
C VAL A 42 -7.27 25.17 -22.60
N VAL A 43 -7.50 25.77 -23.75
CA VAL A 43 -6.72 26.89 -24.28
C VAL A 43 -7.57 28.14 -24.25
N THR A 44 -7.23 29.09 -23.38
CA THR A 44 -7.84 30.41 -23.31
C THR A 44 -6.91 31.43 -23.94
N PHE A 45 -7.40 32.12 -24.97
CA PHE A 45 -6.68 33.17 -25.69
C PHE A 45 -7.57 34.40 -25.83
N PHE A 46 -7.10 35.55 -25.31
CA PHE A 46 -7.85 36.83 -25.33
C PHE A 46 -9.31 36.72 -24.87
N GLY A 47 -9.56 35.90 -23.83
CA GLY A 47 -10.89 35.70 -23.26
C GLY A 47 -11.75 34.65 -23.96
N VAL A 48 -11.32 34.12 -25.11
CA VAL A 48 -12.00 33.01 -25.79
C VAL A 48 -11.36 31.70 -25.37
N THR A 49 -12.19 30.70 -25.03
CA THR A 49 -11.72 29.39 -24.56
C THR A 49 -12.07 28.30 -25.56
N TYR A 50 -11.08 27.47 -25.89
CA TYR A 50 -11.19 26.31 -26.74
C TYR A 50 -10.74 25.06 -25.99
N VAL A 51 -11.33 23.91 -26.33
CA VAL A 51 -10.92 22.61 -25.81
C VAL A 51 -10.40 21.76 -26.95
N VAL A 52 -9.17 21.29 -26.81
CA VAL A 52 -8.53 20.37 -27.75
C VAL A 52 -8.28 19.05 -27.00
N PRO A 53 -9.11 18.01 -27.23
CA PRO A 53 -8.96 16.73 -26.56
C PRO A 53 -8.05 15.77 -27.36
N PRO A 54 -6.76 15.63 -27.01
CA PRO A 54 -5.94 14.56 -27.57
C PRO A 54 -6.41 13.20 -27.03
N PRO A 55 -6.47 12.14 -27.85
CA PRO A 55 -6.90 10.81 -27.40
C PRO A 55 -6.09 10.26 -26.22
N THR A 56 -4.82 10.63 -26.13
CA THR A 56 -3.87 10.19 -25.09
C THR A 56 -4.27 10.62 -23.68
N VAL A 57 -5.01 11.73 -23.52
CA VAL A 57 -5.45 12.22 -22.21
C VAL A 57 -6.40 11.26 -21.53
N TYR A 58 -7.33 10.67 -22.28
CA TYR A 58 -8.29 9.72 -21.73
C TYR A 58 -7.62 8.43 -21.27
N LEU A 59 -6.54 8.03 -21.95
CA LEU A 59 -5.74 6.86 -21.59
C LEU A 59 -4.99 7.03 -20.27
N VAL A 60 -4.61 8.25 -19.89
CA VAL A 60 -3.95 8.51 -18.60
C VAL A 60 -4.85 8.06 -17.45
N SER A 61 -6.08 8.57 -17.41
CA SER A 61 -7.05 8.24 -16.36
C SER A 61 -7.44 6.76 -16.39
N PHE A 62 -7.65 6.21 -17.58
CA PHE A 62 -7.99 4.81 -17.77
C PHE A 62 -6.92 3.88 -17.17
N PHE A 63 -5.66 4.03 -17.58
CA PHE A 63 -4.57 3.20 -17.07
C PHE A 63 -4.27 3.44 -15.58
N ALA A 64 -4.43 4.68 -15.10
CA ALA A 64 -4.28 4.97 -13.67
C ALA A 64 -5.31 4.21 -12.83
N LEU A 65 -6.59 4.27 -13.22
CA LEU A 65 -7.67 3.58 -12.52
C LEU A 65 -7.51 2.05 -12.59
N ASP A 66 -7.23 1.52 -13.78
CA ASP A 66 -7.04 0.09 -13.97
C ASP A 66 -5.85 -0.46 -13.17
N SER A 67 -4.78 0.35 -13.00
CA SER A 67 -3.63 -0.03 -12.18
C SER A 67 -4.03 -0.34 -10.73
N ALA A 68 -5.01 0.38 -10.18
CA ALA A 68 -5.54 0.14 -8.85
C ALA A 68 -6.61 -0.98 -8.85
N LEU A 69 -7.49 -0.98 -9.85
CA LEU A 69 -8.61 -1.93 -9.96
C LEU A 69 -8.12 -3.38 -10.06
N ILE A 70 -7.03 -3.63 -10.79
CA ILE A 70 -6.46 -4.97 -10.94
C ILE A 70 -6.02 -5.57 -9.61
N LEU A 71 -5.53 -4.76 -8.68
CA LEU A 71 -5.16 -5.22 -7.34
C LEU A 71 -6.39 -5.53 -6.48
N ILE A 72 -7.54 -4.93 -6.78
CA ILE A 72 -8.82 -5.22 -6.13
C ILE A 72 -9.40 -6.54 -6.63
N ILE A 73 -9.38 -6.76 -7.95
CA ILE A 73 -9.94 -7.95 -8.59
C ILE A 73 -9.04 -9.18 -8.36
N TRP A 74 -7.72 -9.04 -8.50
CA TRP A 74 -6.75 -10.15 -8.41
C TRP A 74 -5.83 -10.05 -7.18
N ARG A 75 -6.45 -10.04 -6.00
CA ARG A 75 -5.79 -9.76 -4.69
C ARG A 75 -4.61 -10.66 -4.32
N ARG A 76 -4.51 -11.88 -4.86
CA ARG A 76 -3.54 -12.92 -4.40
C ARG A 76 -2.44 -13.26 -5.40
N SER A 77 -2.44 -12.68 -6.60
CA SER A 77 -1.50 -13.06 -7.66
C SER A 77 -0.31 -12.12 -7.75
N ALA A 78 0.90 -12.66 -7.91
CA ALA A 78 2.08 -11.87 -8.25
C ALA A 78 1.92 -11.17 -9.62
N TYR A 79 1.17 -11.78 -10.54
CA TYR A 79 0.86 -11.20 -11.86
C TYR A 79 0.02 -9.93 -11.77
N ALA A 80 -0.81 -9.78 -10.74
CA ALA A 80 -1.57 -8.56 -10.51
C ALA A 80 -0.65 -7.37 -10.17
N LEU A 81 0.44 -7.62 -9.44
CA LEU A 81 1.42 -6.58 -9.09
C LEU A 81 2.22 -6.13 -10.32
N TYR A 82 2.66 -7.07 -11.17
CA TYR A 82 3.34 -6.74 -12.43
C TYR A 82 2.44 -5.94 -13.37
N LEU A 83 1.19 -6.37 -13.53
CA LEU A 83 0.24 -5.71 -14.42
C LEU A 83 -0.15 -4.32 -13.88
N SER A 84 -0.36 -4.19 -12.56
CA SER A 84 -0.59 -2.89 -11.91
C SER A 84 0.57 -1.91 -12.16
N ALA A 85 1.82 -2.34 -11.97
CA ALA A 85 2.99 -1.51 -12.24
C ALA A 85 3.10 -1.12 -13.71
N LEU A 86 2.86 -2.07 -14.64
CA LEU A 86 2.86 -1.79 -16.08
C LEU A 86 1.84 -0.70 -16.44
N LEU A 87 0.61 -0.79 -15.93
CA LEU A 87 -0.43 0.18 -16.21
C LEU A 87 -0.14 1.54 -15.57
N ALA A 88 0.41 1.58 -14.35
CA ALA A 88 0.81 2.83 -13.70
C ALA A 88 1.93 3.54 -14.48
N VAL A 89 2.89 2.78 -15.04
CA VAL A 89 3.92 3.31 -15.93
C VAL A 89 3.30 3.80 -17.24
N LEU A 90 2.39 3.03 -17.83
CA LEU A 90 1.74 3.41 -19.08
C LEU A 90 0.91 4.69 -18.92
N SER A 91 0.20 4.86 -17.81
CA SER A 91 -0.50 6.11 -17.47
C SER A 91 0.46 7.31 -17.43
N LEU A 92 1.61 7.16 -16.74
CA LEU A 92 2.62 8.22 -16.67
C LEU A 92 3.22 8.54 -18.04
N VAL A 93 3.50 7.52 -18.86
CA VAL A 93 3.99 7.69 -20.23
C VAL A 93 2.97 8.43 -21.10
N MET A 94 1.68 8.07 -21.01
CA MET A 94 0.62 8.78 -21.75
C MET A 94 0.50 10.24 -21.33
N LEU A 95 0.72 10.56 -20.04
CA LEU A 95 0.72 11.94 -19.56
C LEU A 95 1.91 12.73 -20.13
N ILE A 96 3.11 12.14 -20.10
CA ILE A 96 4.31 12.75 -20.67
C ILE A 96 4.16 12.94 -22.18
N ASP A 97 3.68 11.92 -22.90
CA ASP A 97 3.47 11.97 -24.34
C ASP A 97 2.46 13.05 -24.72
N THR A 98 1.39 13.19 -23.94
CA THR A 98 0.42 14.29 -24.08
C THR A 98 1.10 15.65 -23.96
N ILE A 99 1.96 15.85 -22.94
CA ILE A 99 2.68 17.11 -22.74
C ILE A 99 3.66 17.35 -23.91
N LEU A 100 4.38 16.32 -24.35
CA LEU A 100 5.30 16.41 -25.49
C LEU A 100 4.58 16.71 -26.80
N PHE A 101 3.39 16.13 -27.01
CA PHE A 101 2.53 16.43 -28.15
C PHE A 101 2.21 17.92 -28.19
N GLN A 102 1.85 18.52 -27.05
CA GLN A 102 1.63 19.96 -26.98
C GLN A 102 2.91 20.74 -27.30
N GLN A 103 4.04 20.38 -26.71
CA GLN A 103 5.30 21.11 -26.93
C GLN A 103 5.78 21.03 -28.37
N ARG A 104 5.46 19.95 -29.08
CA ARG A 104 5.89 19.72 -30.47
C ARG A 104 4.93 20.29 -31.50
N TYR A 105 3.62 20.23 -31.24
CA TYR A 105 2.59 20.56 -32.24
C TYR A 105 1.78 21.81 -31.93
N LEU A 106 1.80 22.29 -30.69
CA LEU A 106 1.12 23.53 -30.27
C LEU A 106 2.10 24.62 -29.86
N GLN A 107 3.40 24.31 -29.84
CA GLN A 107 4.49 25.27 -29.72
C GLN A 107 5.52 25.00 -30.83
N VAL A 108 5.87 26.02 -31.62
CA VAL A 108 6.90 25.91 -32.67
C VAL A 108 7.86 27.08 -32.51
N ARG A 109 9.12 26.82 -32.17
CA ARG A 109 10.19 27.83 -32.08
C ARG A 109 9.83 29.07 -31.23
N GLY A 110 9.11 28.89 -30.12
CA GLY A 110 8.67 29.98 -29.24
C GLY A 110 7.29 30.56 -29.58
N PHE A 111 6.74 30.24 -30.76
CA PHE A 111 5.38 30.61 -31.15
C PHE A 111 4.37 29.59 -30.61
N ILE A 112 3.29 30.09 -30.05
CA ILE A 112 2.12 29.30 -29.64
C ILE A 112 1.15 29.24 -30.81
N ILE A 113 0.60 28.06 -31.09
CA ILE A 113 -0.44 27.85 -32.09
C ILE A 113 -1.80 28.00 -31.42
N VAL A 114 -2.54 29.03 -31.81
CA VAL A 114 -3.90 29.29 -31.33
C VAL A 114 -4.89 28.86 -32.42
N PRO A 115 -5.82 27.93 -32.13
CA PRO A 115 -6.90 27.61 -33.04
C PRO A 115 -7.90 28.77 -33.10
N THR A 116 -8.35 29.10 -34.31
CA THR A 116 -9.38 30.11 -34.60
C THR A 116 -10.47 29.48 -35.47
N PRO A 117 -11.69 30.04 -35.54
CA PRO A 117 -12.76 29.48 -36.37
C PRO A 117 -12.38 29.30 -37.85
N SER A 118 -11.42 30.07 -38.35
CA SER A 118 -10.95 30.05 -39.75
C SER A 118 -9.60 29.36 -39.96
N GLY A 119 -8.96 28.80 -38.93
CA GLY A 119 -7.64 28.17 -39.06
C GLY A 119 -6.77 28.31 -37.82
N TYR A 120 -5.47 28.58 -37.99
CA TYR A 120 -4.49 28.65 -36.89
C TYR A 120 -3.68 29.94 -36.98
N VAL A 121 -3.39 30.55 -35.82
CA VAL A 121 -2.52 31.74 -35.72
C VAL A 121 -1.30 31.41 -34.88
N TYR A 122 -0.12 31.82 -35.34
CA TYR A 122 1.16 31.69 -34.62
C TYR A 122 1.46 32.99 -33.89
N ILE A 123 1.62 32.94 -32.57
CA ILE A 123 1.86 34.13 -31.77
C ILE A 123 2.97 33.86 -30.77
N GLU A 124 3.98 34.71 -30.76
CA GLU A 124 5.03 34.69 -29.76
C GLU A 124 4.57 35.54 -28.57
N LEU A 125 4.24 34.85 -27.48
CA LEU A 125 3.87 35.47 -26.21
C LEU A 125 4.80 34.94 -25.12
N PRO A 126 5.35 35.83 -24.26
CA PRO A 126 6.10 35.37 -23.10
C PRO A 126 5.19 34.53 -22.21
N HIS A 127 5.64 33.33 -21.89
CA HIS A 127 4.87 32.35 -21.15
C HIS A 127 5.76 31.55 -20.20
N ASN A 128 5.18 31.13 -19.08
CA ASN A 128 5.80 30.27 -18.09
C ASN A 128 5.06 28.93 -18.08
N SER A 129 5.82 27.84 -18.08
CA SER A 129 5.30 26.48 -17.93
C SER A 129 5.37 26.04 -16.49
N PHE A 130 4.36 25.31 -16.02
CA PHE A 130 4.32 24.76 -14.68
C PHE A 130 3.75 23.33 -14.68
N ILE A 131 4.22 22.52 -13.74
CA ILE A 131 3.71 21.18 -13.48
C ILE A 131 2.79 21.27 -12.26
N GLY A 132 1.58 20.73 -12.38
CA GLY A 132 0.61 20.73 -11.30
C GLY A 132 0.74 19.53 -10.38
N LEU A 133 0.06 19.63 -9.23
CA LEU A 133 0.00 18.58 -8.21
C LEU A 133 -0.36 17.19 -8.75
N PRO A 134 -1.34 17.02 -9.66
CA PRO A 134 -1.72 15.68 -10.13
C PRO A 134 -0.55 14.90 -10.74
N THR A 135 0.33 15.58 -11.47
CA THR A 135 1.51 14.95 -12.08
C THR A 135 2.45 14.39 -11.02
N TYR A 136 2.70 15.13 -9.94
CA TYR A 136 3.54 14.65 -8.84
C TYR A 136 2.89 13.45 -8.12
N VAL A 137 1.57 13.49 -7.89
CA VAL A 137 0.84 12.38 -7.27
C VAL A 137 0.94 11.13 -8.15
N LEU A 138 0.79 11.27 -9.47
CA LEU A 138 0.94 10.15 -10.40
C LEU A 138 2.35 9.57 -10.38
N ILE A 139 3.40 10.41 -10.36
CA ILE A 139 4.80 9.95 -10.25
C ILE A 139 5.00 9.13 -8.98
N VAL A 140 4.49 9.61 -7.84
CA VAL A 140 4.58 8.89 -6.56
C VAL A 140 3.79 7.58 -6.63
N ALA A 141 2.58 7.59 -7.21
CA ALA A 141 1.78 6.38 -7.39
C ALA A 141 2.50 5.33 -8.24
N THR A 142 3.11 5.73 -9.35
CA THR A 142 3.92 4.86 -10.21
C THR A 142 5.12 4.30 -9.44
N ALA A 143 5.82 5.11 -8.65
CA ALA A 143 6.93 4.65 -7.82
C ALA A 143 6.48 3.60 -6.78
N ILE A 144 5.34 3.81 -6.12
CA ILE A 144 4.76 2.84 -5.19
C ILE A 144 4.32 1.56 -5.91
N ALA A 145 3.75 1.65 -7.11
CA ALA A 145 3.38 0.49 -7.90
C ALA A 145 4.62 -0.37 -8.27
N ILE A 146 5.72 0.28 -8.67
CA ILE A 146 7.00 -0.39 -8.92
C ILE A 146 7.57 -0.99 -7.63
N LEU A 147 7.51 -0.28 -6.50
CA LEU A 147 7.95 -0.80 -5.22
C LEU A 147 7.13 -2.02 -4.80
N ASN A 148 5.81 -1.98 -5.00
CA ASN A 148 4.90 -3.10 -4.77
C ASN A 148 5.25 -4.30 -5.65
N MET A 149 5.60 -4.08 -6.91
CA MET A 149 6.07 -5.11 -7.82
C MET A 149 7.38 -5.75 -7.34
N LEU A 150 8.39 -4.93 -7.01
CA LEU A 150 9.72 -5.41 -6.61
C LEU A 150 9.72 -6.13 -5.26
N THR A 151 8.98 -5.60 -4.28
CA THR A 151 8.93 -6.15 -2.91
C THR A 151 7.80 -7.15 -2.70
N ARG A 152 7.03 -7.44 -3.76
CA ARG A 152 5.78 -8.22 -3.69
C ARG A 152 4.78 -7.67 -2.67
N ALA A 153 4.70 -6.34 -2.54
CA ALA A 153 3.87 -5.62 -1.57
C ALA A 153 4.09 -6.11 -0.12
N ARG A 154 5.34 -6.01 0.35
CA ARG A 154 5.79 -6.38 1.71
C ARG A 154 6.75 -5.33 2.32
N TRP A 155 6.74 -4.10 1.83
CA TRP A 155 7.68 -3.05 2.23
C TRP A 155 7.21 -2.26 3.45
N LEU A 156 5.90 -2.21 3.72
CA LEU A 156 5.38 -1.79 5.01
C LEU A 156 5.57 -2.99 5.95
N GLY A 157 6.64 -2.95 6.73
CA GLY A 157 7.12 -4.03 7.60
C GLY A 157 6.19 -4.42 8.76
N LEU A 158 4.91 -4.69 8.50
CA LEU A 158 4.09 -5.58 9.31
C LEU A 158 4.55 -7.02 9.03
N ARG A 159 5.82 -7.28 9.37
CA ARG A 159 6.44 -8.61 9.30
C ARG A 159 5.59 -9.48 10.23
N ARG A 160 4.86 -10.46 9.68
CA ARG A 160 4.29 -11.54 10.50
C ARG A 160 5.43 -12.50 10.75
N TRP A 161 6.07 -12.36 11.89
CA TRP A 161 7.17 -13.25 12.29
C TRP A 161 6.63 -14.67 12.40
N SER A 162 7.29 -15.62 11.73
CA SER A 162 7.08 -17.03 12.00
C SER A 162 7.50 -17.32 13.44
N LEU A 163 6.89 -18.33 14.06
CA LEU A 163 7.15 -18.64 15.47
C LEU A 163 8.64 -18.97 15.72
N ALA A 164 9.27 -19.65 14.76
CA ALA A 164 10.71 -19.92 14.74
C ALA A 164 11.56 -18.64 14.66
N GLU A 165 11.18 -17.68 13.83
CA GLU A 165 11.88 -16.37 13.74
C GLU A 165 11.74 -15.58 15.04
N ALA A 166 10.56 -15.58 15.66
CA ALA A 166 10.31 -14.90 16.93
C ALA A 166 11.13 -15.49 18.08
N VAL A 167 11.26 -16.82 18.15
CA VAL A 167 12.09 -17.50 19.14
C VAL A 167 13.57 -17.14 18.95
N LYS A 168 14.03 -17.02 17.71
CA LYS A 168 15.45 -16.76 17.39
C LYS A 168 15.88 -15.31 17.64
N GLU A 169 15.04 -14.32 17.33
CA GLU A 169 15.39 -12.90 17.48
C GLU A 169 14.99 -12.31 18.85
N HIS A 170 13.91 -12.80 19.47
CA HIS A 170 13.35 -12.23 20.71
C HIS A 170 13.31 -13.20 21.90
N GLY A 171 13.73 -14.45 21.70
CA GLY A 171 13.68 -15.49 22.72
C GLY A 171 12.31 -16.15 22.85
N ALA A 172 12.32 -17.36 23.41
CA ALA A 172 11.13 -18.18 23.62
C ALA A 172 9.97 -17.50 24.39
N PRO A 173 10.17 -16.77 25.50
CA PRO A 173 9.06 -16.20 26.26
C PRO A 173 8.30 -15.13 25.45
N THR A 174 9.03 -14.24 24.78
CA THR A 174 8.44 -13.17 23.94
C THR A 174 7.71 -13.74 22.71
N ALA A 175 8.21 -14.84 22.14
CA ALA A 175 7.56 -15.54 21.05
C ALA A 175 6.24 -16.21 21.48
N ILE A 176 6.19 -16.74 22.70
CA ILE A 176 4.96 -17.33 23.28
C ILE A 176 3.92 -16.24 23.54
N GLU A 177 4.31 -15.10 24.11
CA GLU A 177 3.40 -13.95 24.30
C GLU A 177 2.78 -13.50 22.97
N GLN A 178 3.60 -13.26 21.95
CA GLN A 178 3.13 -12.87 20.62
C GLN A 178 2.22 -13.93 19.98
N ALA A 179 2.43 -15.20 20.27
CA ALA A 179 1.58 -16.27 19.78
C ALA A 179 0.23 -16.32 20.51
N LEU A 180 0.22 -16.15 21.84
CA LEU A 180 -1.00 -16.10 22.65
C LEU A 180 -1.87 -14.89 22.31
N ASP A 181 -1.25 -13.71 22.12
CA ASP A 181 -1.94 -12.50 21.65
C ASP A 181 -2.61 -12.71 20.29
N ARG A 182 -1.91 -13.36 19.34
CA ARG A 182 -2.47 -13.68 18.01
C ARG A 182 -3.63 -14.67 18.08
N LEU A 183 -3.64 -15.54 19.08
CA LEU A 183 -4.68 -16.54 19.30
C LEU A 183 -5.82 -16.01 20.19
N GLY A 184 -5.74 -14.78 20.68
CA GLY A 184 -6.74 -14.19 21.57
C GLY A 184 -6.84 -14.87 22.93
N ILE A 185 -5.77 -15.55 23.37
CA ILE A 185 -5.77 -16.31 24.62
C ILE A 185 -5.36 -15.38 25.77
N PRO A 186 -6.20 -15.17 26.79
CA PRO A 186 -5.85 -14.34 27.92
C PRO A 186 -4.72 -14.98 28.74
N TYR A 187 -3.67 -14.21 29.01
CA TYR A 187 -2.54 -14.64 29.84
C TYR A 187 -2.16 -13.55 30.85
N THR A 188 -1.52 -13.95 31.95
CA THR A 188 -1.02 -13.04 32.99
C THR A 188 0.50 -13.17 33.09
N LYS A 189 1.20 -12.04 33.11
CA LYS A 189 2.64 -12.01 33.37
C LYS A 189 2.88 -12.16 34.88
N THR A 190 3.64 -13.18 35.26
CA THR A 190 4.09 -13.40 36.64
C THR A 190 5.60 -13.25 36.75
N PRO A 191 6.15 -12.97 37.95
CA PRO A 191 7.61 -12.86 38.16
C PRO A 191 8.37 -14.11 37.70
N ASP A 192 7.69 -15.25 37.74
CA ASP A 192 8.26 -16.54 37.36
C ASP A 192 8.01 -16.93 35.90
N GLY A 193 7.23 -16.18 35.11
CA GLY A 193 6.92 -16.55 33.72
C GLY A 193 5.51 -16.18 33.28
N ILE A 194 4.98 -16.90 32.29
CA ILE A 194 3.69 -16.61 31.64
C ILE A 194 2.63 -17.59 32.16
N ALA A 195 1.55 -17.07 32.74
CA ALA A 195 0.43 -17.88 33.23
C ALA A 195 -0.77 -17.83 32.27
N VAL A 196 -1.28 -19.00 31.88
CA VAL A 196 -2.48 -19.18 31.06
C VAL A 196 -3.46 -20.07 31.82
N GLY A 197 -4.46 -19.47 32.47
CA GLY A 197 -5.35 -20.20 33.39
C GLY A 197 -4.56 -20.88 34.53
N ASN A 198 -4.66 -22.20 34.63
CA ASN A 198 -3.92 -23.01 35.62
C ASN A 198 -2.53 -23.45 35.12
N LEU A 199 -2.12 -23.08 33.91
CA LEU A 199 -0.82 -23.41 33.35
C LEU A 199 0.17 -22.27 33.63
N LEU A 200 1.35 -22.61 34.13
CA LEU A 200 2.47 -21.69 34.31
C LEU A 200 3.64 -22.14 33.46
N ILE A 201 4.05 -21.27 32.54
CA ILE A 201 5.15 -21.45 31.60
C ILE A 201 6.38 -20.71 32.17
N LYS A 202 7.34 -21.47 32.69
CA LYS A 202 8.63 -20.99 33.20
C LYS A 202 9.71 -21.20 32.15
N THR A 203 10.63 -20.26 31.97
CA THR A 203 11.82 -20.45 31.13
C THR A 203 13.05 -20.49 32.02
N GLU A 204 13.67 -21.67 32.14
CA GLU A 204 14.92 -21.87 32.88
C GLU A 204 16.04 -22.20 31.89
N GLY A 205 16.84 -21.18 31.56
CA GLY A 205 17.92 -21.30 30.58
C GLY A 205 17.39 -21.66 29.19
N ASN A 206 17.81 -22.81 28.65
CA ASN A 206 17.39 -23.30 27.32
C ASN A 206 16.22 -24.29 27.39
N LYS A 207 15.54 -24.39 28.54
CA LYS A 207 14.41 -25.29 28.78
C LYS A 207 13.17 -24.48 29.15
N ILE A 208 12.02 -24.91 28.62
CA ILE A 208 10.71 -24.37 28.99
C ILE A 208 10.05 -25.41 29.89
N LEU A 209 9.76 -25.01 31.12
CA LEU A 209 9.09 -25.82 32.12
C LEU A 209 7.61 -25.47 32.12
N LEU A 210 6.77 -26.47 31.96
CA LEU A 210 5.32 -26.34 32.04
C LEU A 210 4.89 -26.90 33.37
N SER A 211 4.26 -26.07 34.19
CA SER A 211 3.76 -26.49 35.49
C SER A 211 2.27 -26.22 35.60
N ARG A 212 1.51 -27.18 36.14
CA ARG A 212 0.08 -27.00 36.36
C ARG A 212 -0.15 -26.64 37.83
N ARG A 213 -0.89 -25.56 38.05
CA ARG A 213 -1.33 -25.11 39.36
C ARG A 213 -2.61 -25.87 39.72
N THR A 214 -2.46 -26.94 40.48
CA THR A 214 -3.56 -27.57 41.22
C THR A 214 -3.55 -27.01 42.63
N GLU A 215 -4.71 -26.83 43.27
CA GLU A 215 -4.83 -26.28 44.63
C GLU A 215 -3.71 -26.81 45.55
N GLY A 216 -2.77 -25.92 45.90
CA GLY A 216 -1.69 -26.19 46.84
C GLY A 216 -0.36 -26.70 46.26
N ASP A 217 -0.30 -27.31 45.08
CA ASP A 217 0.95 -27.92 44.56
C ASP A 217 1.20 -27.68 43.07
N VAL A 218 2.44 -27.31 42.76
CA VAL A 218 2.98 -27.10 41.40
C VAL A 218 3.52 -28.43 40.88
N ILE A 219 2.75 -29.13 40.04
CA ILE A 219 3.22 -30.38 39.40
C ILE A 219 4.03 -29.99 38.16
N ALA A 220 5.33 -30.27 38.17
CA ALA A 220 6.22 -30.08 37.03
C ALA A 220 5.86 -31.09 35.92
N GLY A 221 5.22 -30.60 34.86
CA GLY A 221 5.01 -31.33 33.62
C GLY A 221 6.32 -31.36 32.82
N GLY A 222 6.66 -32.54 32.30
CA GLY A 222 7.92 -32.76 31.59
C GLY A 222 8.14 -31.80 30.41
N SER A 223 9.41 -31.54 30.12
CA SER A 223 9.88 -30.80 28.94
C SER A 223 9.90 -31.74 27.73
N PRO A 224 9.07 -31.55 26.69
CA PRO A 224 9.19 -32.33 25.47
C PRO A 224 10.25 -31.72 24.56
N GLY A 225 11.18 -32.57 24.12
CA GLY A 225 12.07 -32.30 22.99
C GLY A 225 13.42 -31.69 23.34
N SER A 226 14.43 -32.03 22.53
CA SER A 226 15.79 -31.47 22.58
C SER A 226 15.91 -30.14 21.81
N ASN A 227 14.85 -29.71 21.11
CA ASN A 227 14.84 -28.51 20.28
C ASN A 227 13.85 -27.46 20.83
N VAL A 228 14.29 -26.21 20.93
CA VAL A 228 13.54 -25.10 21.55
C VAL A 228 12.24 -24.82 20.80
N GLU A 229 12.22 -24.99 19.48
CA GLU A 229 11.04 -24.78 18.63
C GLU A 229 9.90 -25.77 18.97
N ASP A 230 10.22 -27.05 19.17
CA ASP A 230 9.24 -28.08 19.52
C ASP A 230 8.67 -27.83 20.93
N THR A 231 9.51 -27.36 21.85
CA THR A 231 9.09 -27.04 23.22
C THR A 231 8.17 -25.80 23.25
N VAL A 232 8.43 -24.80 22.42
CA VAL A 232 7.55 -23.62 22.27
C VAL A 232 6.22 -24.01 21.63
N ALA A 233 6.24 -24.82 20.56
CA ALA A 233 5.01 -25.31 19.92
C ALA A 233 4.15 -26.12 20.90
N TYR A 234 4.78 -26.96 21.73
CA TYR A 234 4.09 -27.72 22.77
C TYR A 234 3.52 -26.82 23.88
N ALA A 235 4.25 -25.79 24.30
CA ALA A 235 3.75 -24.83 25.29
C ALA A 235 2.49 -24.08 24.78
N ILE A 236 2.48 -23.70 23.50
CA ILE A 236 1.30 -23.09 22.86
C ILE A 236 0.15 -24.11 22.78
N TYR A 237 0.43 -25.35 22.40
CA TYR A 237 -0.58 -26.40 22.33
C TYR A 237 -1.25 -26.65 23.69
N GLU A 238 -0.48 -26.78 24.78
CA GLU A 238 -1.06 -26.96 26.12
C GLU A 238 -1.76 -25.69 26.61
N SER A 239 -1.32 -24.49 26.22
CA SER A 239 -2.01 -23.23 26.51
C SER A 239 -3.38 -23.16 25.84
N ILE A 240 -3.47 -23.56 24.57
CA ILE A 240 -4.75 -23.68 23.82
C ILE A 240 -5.64 -24.72 24.50
N ARG A 241 -5.09 -25.88 24.85
CA ARG A 241 -5.84 -26.97 25.51
C ARG A 241 -6.41 -26.55 26.85
N GLU A 242 -5.67 -25.77 27.64
CA GLU A 242 -6.12 -25.30 28.94
C GLU A 242 -7.13 -24.17 28.82
N ALA A 243 -6.96 -23.25 27.86
CA ALA A 243 -7.97 -22.23 27.54
C ALA A 243 -9.32 -22.87 27.14
N LEU A 244 -9.28 -23.90 26.28
CA LEU A 244 -10.47 -24.63 25.84
C LEU A 244 -11.21 -25.36 26.98
N LYS A 245 -10.51 -25.81 28.03
CA LYS A 245 -11.15 -26.41 29.22
C LYS A 245 -11.83 -25.37 30.12
N GLY A 246 -11.32 -24.13 30.12
CA GLY A 246 -11.86 -23.02 30.91
C GLY A 246 -13.13 -22.39 30.32
N GLY A 247 -13.63 -22.89 29.19
CA GLY A 247 -14.82 -22.33 28.55
C GLY A 247 -14.60 -20.96 27.92
N THR A 248 -13.41 -20.69 27.36
CA THR A 248 -13.21 -19.47 26.57
C THR A 248 -13.92 -19.59 25.22
N GLU A 249 -14.89 -18.71 24.98
CA GLU A 249 -15.42 -18.45 23.64
C GLU A 249 -14.27 -18.03 22.73
N VAL A 250 -14.04 -18.81 21.67
CA VAL A 250 -13.17 -18.41 20.57
C VAL A 250 -13.91 -17.30 19.82
N VAL A 251 -13.57 -16.05 20.09
CA VAL A 251 -14.04 -14.92 19.29
C VAL A 251 -13.32 -14.99 17.95
N GLU A 252 -14.00 -15.60 16.98
CA GLU A 252 -13.60 -15.58 15.58
C GLU A 252 -13.72 -14.11 15.11
N TYR A 253 -12.60 -13.40 15.04
CA TYR A 253 -12.59 -12.11 14.36
C TYR A 253 -12.83 -12.37 12.88
N ALA A 254 -14.09 -12.24 12.46
CA ALA A 254 -14.44 -12.06 11.07
C ALA A 254 -13.71 -10.80 10.57
N GLU A 255 -12.81 -10.96 9.61
CA GLU A 255 -12.25 -9.85 8.86
C GLU A 255 -13.40 -9.18 8.07
N GLU A 256 -13.98 -8.10 8.58
CA GLU A 256 -14.69 -7.08 7.78
C GLU A 256 -13.70 -6.06 7.19
#